data_AF-A0A6A6YZ97-F1
#
_entry.id   AF-A0A6A6YZ97-F1
#
_cell.length_a   1.000
_cell.length_b   1.000
_cell.length_c   1.000
_cell.angle_alpha   90.00
_cell.angle_beta   90.00
_cell.angle_gamma   90.00
#
_symmetry.space_group_name_H-M   'P 1'
#
loop_
_entity.id
_entity.type
_entity.pdbx_description
1 polymer ?
#
loop_
_entity_poly.entity_id
_entity_poly.type
_entity_poly.pdbx_seq_one_letter_code
_entity_poly.pdbx_strand_id
1 'polypeptide(L)'
;MSFTAPSRASTNPQIHPAVLWDPYATLGIERDQRCVGVATSQNRKCRTALAYANANDMQKLLRKLSTRQPDPDALDPILSRIAGYGLCRNKRNKHQEQCDTVVQSWKNKILETYP
;
A
#
# COMPACT_ATOMS: atom_id res chain seq x y z
N MET A 1 46.49 0.73 38.31
CA MET A 1 45.76 1.69 37.45
C MET A 1 44.82 0.88 36.59
N SER A 2 43.52 0.87 36.89
CA SER A 2 42.54 0.04 36.20
C SER A 2 41.28 0.87 36.00
N PHE A 3 41.11 1.37 34.78
CA PHE A 3 39.93 2.11 34.37
C PHE A 3 38.94 1.13 33.76
N THR A 4 37.83 0.87 34.45
CA THR A 4 36.71 0.11 33.90
C THR A 4 35.59 1.08 33.58
N ALA A 5 35.39 1.35 32.29
CA ALA A 5 34.26 2.16 31.80
C ALA A 5 32.97 1.33 31.81
N PRO A 6 31.80 1.91 32.16
CA PRO A 6 30.52 1.24 31.94
C PRO A 6 30.01 1.50 30.52
N SER A 7 29.93 0.45 29.71
CA SER A 7 29.22 0.45 28.43
C SER A 7 27.71 0.53 28.65
N ARG A 8 27.11 1.71 28.48
CA ARG A 8 25.66 1.86 28.26
C ARG A 8 25.35 1.44 26.82
N ALA A 9 25.03 0.16 26.63
CA ALA A 9 24.31 -0.27 25.45
C ALA A 9 22.87 0.25 25.55
N SER A 10 22.63 1.44 24.99
CA SER A 10 21.31 2.02 24.82
C SER A 10 20.68 1.39 23.57
N THR A 11 20.14 0.19 23.71
CA THR A 11 19.38 -0.45 22.64
C THR A 11 18.03 0.25 22.55
N ASN A 12 17.93 1.26 21.70
CA ASN A 12 16.69 1.91 21.31
C ASN A 12 15.79 0.84 20.66
N PRO A 13 14.68 0.40 21.26
CA PRO A 13 13.74 -0.43 20.54
C PRO A 13 13.15 0.47 19.46
N GLN A 14 13.41 0.17 18.18
CA GLN A 14 12.60 0.72 17.12
C GLN A 14 11.16 0.28 17.42
N ILE A 15 10.37 1.17 18.00
CA ILE A 15 8.93 1.02 18.14
C ILE A 15 8.40 1.09 16.71
N HIS A 16 8.45 -0.03 16.00
CA HIS A 16 7.63 -0.20 14.82
C HIS A 16 6.20 -0.09 15.33
N PRO A 17 5.38 0.84 14.82
CA PRO A 17 3.98 0.86 15.18
C PRO A 17 3.44 -0.54 14.90
N ALA A 18 2.74 -1.12 15.88
CA ALA A 18 2.12 -2.42 15.75
C ALA A 18 1.30 -2.43 14.46
N VAL A 19 1.81 -3.16 13.46
CA VAL A 19 1.13 -3.34 12.19
C VAL A 19 -0.12 -4.15 12.49
N LEU A 20 -1.28 -3.52 12.31
CA LEU A 20 -2.57 -4.07 12.71
C LEU A 20 -3.07 -5.10 11.70
N TRP A 21 -2.68 -4.95 10.43
CA TRP A 21 -2.94 -5.87 9.32
C TRP A 21 -1.94 -5.63 8.18
N ASP A 22 -1.86 -6.53 7.18
CA ASP A 22 -1.03 -6.34 5.98
C ASP A 22 -1.85 -5.86 4.78
N PRO A 23 -1.78 -4.56 4.41
CA PRO A 23 -2.51 -4.03 3.27
C PRO A 23 -2.10 -4.63 1.93
N TYR A 24 -0.86 -5.10 1.78
CA TYR A 24 -0.44 -5.70 0.51
C TYR A 24 -1.20 -7.00 0.27
N ALA A 25 -1.24 -7.87 1.28
CA ALA A 25 -1.92 -9.15 1.23
C ALA A 25 -3.44 -8.96 1.10
N THR A 26 -4.07 -8.18 1.98
CA THR A 26 -5.52 -7.97 1.99
C THR A 26 -6.02 -7.30 0.69
N LEU A 27 -5.31 -6.28 0.19
CA LEU A 27 -5.73 -5.59 -1.03
C LEU A 27 -5.36 -6.36 -2.31
N GLY A 28 -4.48 -7.37 -2.21
CA GLY A 28 -3.92 -8.10 -3.35
C GLY A 28 -2.97 -7.24 -4.19
N ILE A 29 -2.23 -6.34 -3.54
CA ILE A 29 -1.25 -5.47 -4.19
C ILE A 29 0.11 -6.17 -4.16
N GLU A 30 0.64 -6.50 -5.33
CA GLU A 30 2.00 -7.03 -5.42
C GLU A 30 3.05 -5.93 -5.17
N ARG A 31 4.17 -6.30 -4.54
CA ARG A 31 5.29 -5.38 -4.25
C ARG A 31 6.23 -5.18 -5.44
N ASP A 32 5.68 -5.16 -6.66
CA ASP A 32 6.44 -5.12 -7.91
C ASP A 32 6.58 -3.71 -8.52
N GLN A 33 6.05 -2.69 -7.84
CA GLN A 33 6.01 -1.28 -8.29
C GLN A 33 5.33 -1.11 -9.65
N ARG A 34 4.40 -2.01 -10.00
CA ARG A 34 3.63 -1.92 -11.24
C ARG A 34 2.22 -1.42 -10.98
N CYS A 35 1.58 -1.04 -12.06
CA CYS A 35 0.18 -0.65 -12.08
C CYS A 35 -0.72 -1.74 -11.45
N VAL A 36 -1.58 -1.33 -10.51
CA VAL A 36 -2.56 -2.23 -9.86
C VAL A 36 -3.81 -2.48 -10.71
N GLY A 37 -3.99 -1.69 -11.77
CA GLY A 37 -5.10 -1.83 -12.72
C GLY A 37 -5.03 -3.10 -13.58
N VAL A 38 -6.17 -3.48 -14.12
CA VAL A 38 -6.34 -4.65 -14.99
C VAL A 38 -6.36 -4.21 -16.44
N ALA A 39 -5.49 -4.81 -17.26
CA ALA A 39 -5.55 -4.66 -18.71
C ALA A 39 -6.68 -5.55 -19.24
N THR A 40 -7.89 -4.97 -19.36
CA THR A 40 -9.12 -5.67 -19.77
C THR A 40 -8.98 -6.43 -21.08
N SER A 41 -8.30 -5.84 -22.07
CA SER A 41 -8.05 -6.46 -23.38
C SER A 41 -7.22 -7.76 -23.33
N GLN A 42 -6.45 -7.97 -22.26
CA GLN A 42 -5.60 -9.15 -22.09
C GLN A 42 -5.95 -9.94 -20.81
N ASN A 43 -7.06 -9.58 -20.17
CA ASN A 43 -7.58 -10.16 -18.93
C ASN A 43 -6.49 -10.46 -17.87
N ARG A 44 -5.56 -9.52 -17.66
CA ARG A 44 -4.43 -9.68 -16.75
C ARG A 44 -4.03 -8.37 -16.10
N LYS A 45 -3.28 -8.45 -15.00
CA LYS A 45 -2.66 -7.28 -14.37
C LYS A 45 -1.80 -6.49 -15.37
N CYS A 46 -1.92 -5.17 -15.30
CA CYS A 46 -1.09 -4.27 -16.08
C CYS A 46 0.40 -4.44 -15.69
N ARG A 47 1.28 -4.55 -16.69
CA ARG A 47 2.74 -4.72 -16.46
C ARG A 47 3.53 -3.41 -16.50
N THR A 48 2.85 -2.28 -16.67
CA THR A 48 3.50 -0.96 -16.72
C THR A 48 4.07 -0.63 -15.35
N ALA A 49 5.36 -0.33 -15.30
CA ALA A 49 6.01 0.19 -14.11
C ALA A 49 5.45 1.58 -13.76
N LEU A 50 5.23 1.83 -12.48
CA LEU A 50 4.86 3.15 -12.00
C LEU A 50 6.09 4.06 -11.98
N ALA A 51 5.86 5.37 -12.09
CA ALA A 51 6.91 6.34 -11.80
C ALA A 51 7.39 6.14 -10.36
N TYR A 52 8.71 6.20 -10.13
CA TYR A 52 9.32 5.94 -8.82
C TYR A 52 8.67 6.74 -7.69
N ALA A 53 8.39 8.03 -7.94
CA ALA A 53 7.71 8.90 -6.99
C ALA A 53 6.33 8.35 -6.58
N ASN A 54 5.51 7.95 -7.55
CA ASN A 54 4.19 7.37 -7.29
C ASN A 54 4.28 6.05 -6.55
N ALA A 55 5.20 5.16 -6.95
CA ALA A 55 5.41 3.89 -6.27
C ALA A 55 5.82 4.10 -4.81
N ASN A 56 6.73 5.04 -4.55
CA ASN A 56 7.17 5.39 -3.20
C ASN A 56 6.05 6.00 -2.36
N ASP A 57 5.26 6.92 -2.92
CA ASP A 57 4.15 7.53 -2.20
C ASP A 57 3.01 6.54 -1.91
N MET A 58 2.73 5.64 -2.85
CA MET A 58 1.83 4.51 -2.64
C MET A 58 2.32 3.62 -1.49
N GLN A 59 3.60 3.25 -1.47
CA GLN A 59 4.18 2.43 -0.39
C GLN A 59 4.12 3.12 0.98
N LYS A 60 4.36 4.43 1.05
CA LYS A 60 4.20 5.22 2.28
C LYS A 60 2.77 5.21 2.78
N LEU A 61 1.80 5.40 1.88
CA LEU A 61 0.38 5.36 2.23
C LEU A 61 -0.05 3.97 2.72
N LEU A 62 0.39 2.89 2.07
CA LEU A 62 0.13 1.53 2.52
C LEU A 62 0.71 1.26 3.92
N ARG A 63 1.93 1.75 4.20
CA ARG A 63 2.51 1.66 5.55
C ARG A 63 1.74 2.45 6.60
N LYS A 64 1.15 3.59 6.22
CA LYS A 64 0.27 4.37 7.11
C LYS A 64 -1.10 3.71 7.29
N LEU A 65 -1.58 3.02 6.27
CA LEU A 65 -2.84 2.28 6.29
C LEU A 65 -2.75 1.09 7.26
N SER A 66 -1.60 0.42 7.29
CA SER A 66 -1.37 -0.77 8.13
C SER A 66 -1.39 -0.49 9.64
N THR A 67 -1.35 0.79 10.05
CA THR A 67 -1.45 1.20 11.46
C THR A 67 -2.86 1.68 11.84
N ARG A 68 -3.82 1.58 10.91
CA ARG A 68 -5.23 1.97 11.12
C ARG A 68 -6.10 0.73 11.17
N GLN A 69 -7.26 0.86 11.80
CA GLN A 69 -8.26 -0.19 11.80
C GLN A 69 -8.74 -0.43 10.35
N PRO A 70 -8.91 -1.71 9.93
CA PRO A 70 -9.37 -2.07 8.59
C PRO A 70 -10.86 -1.79 8.42
N ASP A 71 -11.25 -0.51 8.50
CA ASP A 71 -12.61 -0.04 8.24
C ASP A 71 -12.69 0.53 6.80
N PRO A 72 -13.47 -0.07 5.89
CA PRO A 72 -13.53 0.35 4.49
C PRO A 72 -13.99 1.80 4.30
N ASP A 73 -14.89 2.30 5.15
CA ASP A 73 -15.47 3.64 5.00
C ASP A 73 -14.53 4.71 5.54
N ALA A 74 -13.91 4.47 6.70
CA ALA A 74 -12.88 5.36 7.22
C ALA A 74 -11.60 5.38 6.36
N LEU A 75 -11.32 4.29 5.65
CA LEU A 75 -10.14 4.16 4.79
C LEU A 75 -10.36 4.64 3.34
N ASP A 76 -11.60 4.83 2.89
CA ASP A 76 -11.95 5.29 1.54
C ASP A 76 -11.06 6.42 0.98
N PRO A 77 -10.88 7.57 1.67
CA PRO A 77 -10.08 8.67 1.13
C PRO A 77 -8.60 8.29 0.95
N ILE A 78 -8.09 7.36 1.76
CA ILE A 78 -6.72 6.86 1.63
C ILE A 78 -6.63 5.83 0.51
N LEU A 79 -7.59 4.91 0.42
CA LEU A 79 -7.67 3.92 -0.65
C LEU A 79 -7.74 4.61 -2.02
N SER A 80 -8.56 5.65 -2.16
CA SER A 80 -8.65 6.46 -3.38
C SER A 80 -7.32 7.11 -3.75
N ARG A 81 -6.57 7.63 -2.77
CA ARG A 81 -5.21 8.16 -3.02
C ARG A 81 -4.23 7.05 -3.43
N ILE A 82 -4.26 5.90 -2.76
CA ILE A 82 -3.42 4.74 -3.10
C ILE A 82 -3.69 4.29 -4.54
N ALA A 83 -4.97 4.21 -4.95
CA ALA A 83 -5.36 3.88 -6.32
C ALA A 83 -4.86 4.93 -7.32
N GLY A 84 -5.01 6.22 -7.03
CA GLY A 84 -4.51 7.30 -7.88
C GLY A 84 -2.99 7.23 -8.15
N TYR A 85 -2.19 6.85 -7.16
CA TYR A 85 -0.75 6.60 -7.33
C TYR A 85 -0.44 5.24 -7.96
N GLY A 86 -1.24 4.22 -7.63
CA GLY A 86 -1.06 2.83 -8.04
C GLY A 86 -1.49 2.54 -9.48
N LEU A 87 -2.26 3.42 -10.12
CA LEU A 87 -2.71 3.26 -11.50
C LEU A 87 -1.78 4.00 -12.47
N CYS A 88 -1.40 3.35 -13.57
CA CYS A 88 -0.54 4.01 -14.56
C CYS A 88 -1.28 5.14 -15.27
N ARG A 89 -0.60 6.27 -15.48
CA ARG A 89 -1.12 7.41 -16.27
C ARG A 89 -0.82 7.29 -17.77
N ASN A 90 -0.57 6.07 -18.25
CA ASN A 90 -0.23 5.87 -19.66
C ASN A 90 -1.43 6.23 -20.53
N LYS A 91 -1.27 7.21 -21.44
CA LYS A 91 -2.34 7.68 -22.33
C LYS A 91 -2.97 6.57 -23.18
N ARG A 92 -2.25 5.48 -23.45
CA ARG A 92 -2.76 4.34 -24.24
C ARG A 92 -3.74 3.46 -23.46
N ASN A 93 -3.57 3.37 -22.14
CA ASN A 93 -4.36 2.51 -21.28
C ASN A 93 -4.87 3.38 -20.13
N LYS A 94 -6.11 3.87 -20.26
CA LYS A 94 -6.76 4.79 -19.31
C LYS A 94 -7.10 4.13 -17.97
N HIS A 95 -6.14 3.44 -17.34
CA HIS A 95 -6.36 2.72 -16.09
C HIS A 95 -6.67 3.65 -14.91
N GLN A 96 -6.41 4.95 -15.03
CA GLN A 96 -6.88 5.93 -14.04
C GLN A 96 -8.42 5.95 -13.92
N GLU A 97 -9.16 5.59 -14.98
CA GLU A 97 -10.63 5.44 -14.94
C GLU A 97 -11.05 4.22 -14.09
N GLN A 98 -10.13 3.29 -13.78
CA GLN A 98 -10.40 2.14 -12.92
C GLN A 98 -10.25 2.46 -11.42
N CYS A 99 -9.96 3.71 -11.06
CA CYS A 99 -9.72 4.12 -9.67
C CYS A 99 -10.86 3.68 -8.75
N ASP A 100 -12.09 4.07 -9.08
CA ASP A 100 -13.26 3.77 -8.24
C ASP A 100 -13.53 2.26 -8.17
N THR A 101 -13.40 1.55 -9.29
CA THR A 101 -13.57 0.08 -9.32
C THR A 101 -12.54 -0.64 -8.45
N VAL A 102 -11.28 -0.20 -8.49
CA VAL A 102 -10.19 -0.76 -7.67
C VAL A 102 -10.44 -0.47 -6.19
N VAL A 103 -10.84 0.75 -5.84
CA VAL A 103 -11.17 1.13 -4.45
C VAL A 103 -12.34 0.30 -3.93
N GLN A 104 -13.41 0.15 -4.70
CA GLN A 104 -14.55 -0.69 -4.32
C GLN A 104 -14.15 -2.16 -4.13
N SER A 105 -13.33 -2.69 -5.03
CA SER A 105 -12.77 -4.04 -4.86
C SER A 105 -11.96 -4.18 -3.58
N TRP A 106 -11.15 -3.17 -3.23
CA TRP A 106 -10.38 -3.14 -1.99
C TRP A 106 -11.25 -3.08 -0.74
N LYS A 107 -12.30 -2.25 -0.74
CA LYS A 107 -13.27 -2.20 0.35
C LYS A 107 -13.94 -3.55 0.58
N ASN A 108 -14.40 -4.19 -0.50
CA ASN A 108 -15.00 -5.52 -0.42
C ASN A 108 -14.04 -6.55 0.17
N LYS A 109 -12.78 -6.56 -0.28
CA LYS A 109 -11.74 -7.45 0.29
C LYS A 109 -11.48 -7.18 1.77
N ILE A 110 -11.50 -5.92 2.20
CA ILE A 110 -11.37 -5.56 3.61
C ILE A 110 -12.54 -6.14 4.41
N LEU A 111 -13.79 -5.94 3.96
CA LEU A 111 -14.98 -6.49 4.60
C LEU A 111 -14.99 -8.03 4.63
N GLU A 112 -14.53 -8.68 3.56
CA GLU A 112 -14.42 -10.13 3.48
C GLU A 112 -13.36 -10.69 4.44
N THR A 113 -12.28 -9.95 4.66
CA THR A 113 -11.16 -10.39 5.51
C THR A 113 -11.39 -10.03 6.99
N TYR A 114 -12.04 -8.90 7.25
CA TYR A 114 -12.27 -8.32 8.58
C TYR A 114 -13.75 -7.89 8.70
N PRO A 115 -14.65 -8.84 9.02
CA PRO A 115 -16.08 -8.57 9.20
C PRO A 115 -16.39 -7.78 10.49
#